data_AF-A0A9E3XC33-F1
#
_entry.id   AF-A0A9E3XC33-F1
#
_cell.length_a   1.000
_cell.length_b   1.000
_cell.length_c   1.000
_cell.angle_alpha   90.00
_cell.angle_beta   90.00
_cell.angle_gamma   90.00
#
_symmetry.space_group_name_H-M   'P 1'
#
loop_
_entity.id
_entity.type
_entity.pdbx_description
1 polymer ?
#
loop_
_entity_poly.entity_id
_entity_poly.type
_entity_poly.pdbx_seq_one_letter_code
_entity_poly.pdbx_strand_id
1 'polypeptide(L)'
;MSASIKPNLEDLLTLLTIPQIGPGRIRRLLAVFDSAAALLAAPLRRLIQIDGIDLKLAARIRKGADRETAAEQLRLMKIRGIRCLTIWDDAYPALLKKTADPPLVLFYKGELPAAWPPCLGVVGTRMPSPYGRAMTEQLVARLTERGLAIVSGMARGIDTVAHHTTLREGGLTYAVLGCGADYIYPRENRELYRRIQQQGAVLSEYFIGTQPDAPNFPRRNRIISGMSLGVLVVEAGVKSGAMITVNY
;
A
#
# COMPACT_ATOMS: atom_id res chain seq x y z
N MET A 1 17.44 -21.26 3.65
CA MET A 1 16.90 -19.88 3.62
C MET A 1 17.13 -19.30 5.00
N SER A 2 18.11 -18.40 5.18
CA SER A 2 18.33 -17.81 6.51
C SER A 2 17.07 -17.04 6.89
N ALA A 3 16.63 -17.19 8.14
CA ALA A 3 15.58 -16.36 8.68
C ALA A 3 16.06 -14.90 8.61
N SER A 4 15.53 -14.14 7.65
CA SER A 4 15.82 -12.71 7.54
C SER A 4 15.33 -12.06 8.82
N ILE A 5 16.28 -11.59 9.64
CA ILE A 5 16.00 -10.85 10.87
C ILE A 5 15.14 -9.64 10.48
N LYS A 6 14.00 -9.46 11.16
CA LYS A 6 13.16 -8.28 10.94
C LYS A 6 13.99 -7.02 11.21
N PRO A 7 14.19 -6.14 10.21
CA PRO A 7 14.96 -4.93 10.43
C PRO A 7 14.24 -3.99 11.40
N ASN A 8 15.00 -3.15 12.10
CA ASN A 8 14.42 -2.02 12.82
C ASN A 8 13.64 -1.12 11.83
N LEU A 9 12.51 -0.56 12.26
CA LEU A 9 11.68 0.29 11.41
C LEU A 9 12.43 1.53 10.93
N GLU A 10 13.20 2.21 11.78
CA GLU A 10 13.98 3.39 11.41
C GLU A 10 14.98 3.08 10.30
N ASP A 11 15.67 1.94 10.44
CA ASP A 11 16.61 1.42 9.44
C ASP A 11 15.90 1.12 8.11
N LEU A 12 14.72 0.50 8.16
CA LEU A 12 13.94 0.21 6.96
C LEU A 12 13.44 1.48 6.26
N LEU A 13 12.95 2.46 7.02
CA LEU A 13 12.54 3.76 6.50
C LEU A 13 13.72 4.50 5.88
N THR A 14 14.88 4.43 6.52
CA THR A 14 16.15 4.96 6.01
C THR A 14 16.47 4.34 4.66
N LEU A 15 16.46 3.01 4.53
CA LEU A 15 16.73 2.35 3.24
C LEU A 15 15.73 2.71 2.13
N LEU A 16 14.47 2.97 2.49
CA LEU A 16 13.43 3.40 1.55
C LEU A 16 13.66 4.83 1.01
N THR A 17 14.51 5.64 1.63
CA THR A 17 14.85 6.98 1.09
C THR A 17 15.85 6.91 -0.07
N ILE A 18 16.51 5.77 -0.30
CA ILE A 18 17.55 5.65 -1.32
C ILE A 18 16.89 5.72 -2.72
N PRO A 19 17.25 6.69 -3.57
CA PRO A 19 16.58 6.84 -4.86
C PRO A 19 16.77 5.62 -5.77
N GLN A 20 15.67 5.18 -6.38
CA GLN A 20 15.62 4.09 -7.37
C GLN A 20 15.97 2.71 -6.81
N ILE A 21 15.97 2.55 -5.48
CA ILE A 21 15.97 1.22 -4.87
C ILE A 21 14.54 0.75 -4.66
N GLY A 22 14.19 -0.40 -5.23
CA GLY A 22 12.85 -0.99 -5.08
C GLY A 22 12.77 -1.94 -3.89
N PRO A 23 11.55 -2.32 -3.46
CA PRO A 23 11.29 -3.28 -2.39
C PRO A 23 12.07 -4.58 -2.53
N GLY A 24 12.06 -5.18 -3.72
CA GLY A 24 12.78 -6.44 -3.99
C GLY A 24 14.29 -6.33 -3.80
N ARG A 25 14.90 -5.20 -4.18
CA ARG A 25 16.34 -4.97 -3.99
C ARG A 25 16.68 -4.79 -2.52
N ILE A 26 15.90 -4.00 -1.78
CA ILE A 26 16.10 -3.83 -0.32
C ILE A 26 16.00 -5.19 0.38
N ARG A 27 15.01 -6.04 0.03
CA ARG A 27 14.90 -7.39 0.61
C ARG A 27 16.13 -8.25 0.33
N ARG A 28 16.67 -8.23 -0.89
CA ARG A 28 17.90 -8.96 -1.22
C ARG A 28 19.10 -8.45 -0.42
N LEU A 29 19.23 -7.14 -0.27
CA LEU A 29 20.28 -6.54 0.54
C LEU A 29 20.16 -6.97 2.01
N LEU A 30 18.97 -6.87 2.60
CA LEU A 30 18.72 -7.29 3.99
C LEU A 30 18.84 -8.80 4.22
N ALA A 31 18.86 -9.62 3.17
CA ALA A 31 19.13 -11.06 3.29
C ALA A 31 20.63 -11.37 3.37
N VAL A 32 21.49 -10.45 2.92
CA VAL A 32 22.96 -10.62 2.87
C VAL A 32 23.67 -9.91 4.03
N PHE A 33 23.05 -8.87 4.60
CA PHE A 33 23.61 -8.08 5.69
C PHE A 33 22.78 -8.22 6.97
N ASP A 34 23.46 -8.37 8.10
CA ASP A 34 22.83 -8.58 9.42
C ASP A 34 22.13 -7.32 9.97
N SER A 35 22.42 -6.15 9.42
CA SER A 35 21.77 -4.88 9.79
C SER A 35 21.85 -3.85 8.66
N ALA A 36 20.98 -2.83 8.70
CA ALA A 36 21.06 -1.72 7.76
C ALA A 36 22.34 -0.89 7.96
N ALA A 37 22.84 -0.79 9.20
CA ALA A 37 24.13 -0.15 9.48
C ALA A 37 25.29 -0.86 8.75
N ALA A 38 25.33 -2.20 8.83
CA ALA A 38 26.33 -3.00 8.13
C ALA A 38 26.20 -2.87 6.60
N LEU A 39 24.97 -2.82 6.08
CA LEU A 39 24.70 -2.58 4.67
C LEU A 39 25.21 -1.21 4.20
N LEU A 40 24.91 -0.14 4.94
CA LEU A 40 25.31 1.23 4.59
C LEU A 40 26.82 1.45 4.71
N ALA A 41 27.50 0.72 5.61
CA ALA A 41 28.94 0.74 5.76
C ALA A 41 29.69 -0.22 4.79
N ALA A 42 28.97 -1.04 4.02
CA ALA A 42 29.59 -2.05 3.18
C ALA A 42 30.43 -1.43 2.05
N PRO A 43 31.60 -2.00 1.73
CA PRO A 43 32.41 -1.53 0.61
C PRO A 43 31.68 -1.82 -0.72
N LEU A 44 31.86 -0.94 -1.72
CA LEU A 44 31.20 -1.06 -3.03
C LEU A 44 31.35 -2.45 -3.65
N ARG A 45 32.55 -3.05 -3.53
CA ARG A 45 32.86 -4.40 -4.05
C ARG A 45 31.90 -5.49 -3.53
N ARG A 46 31.40 -5.35 -2.30
CA ARG A 46 30.46 -6.30 -1.70
C ARG A 46 29.04 -6.06 -2.16
N LEU A 47 28.67 -4.79 -2.38
CA LEU A 47 27.34 -4.41 -2.87
C LEU A 47 27.12 -4.88 -4.31
N ILE A 48 28.10 -4.72 -5.20
CA ILE A 48 27.98 -5.09 -6.62
C ILE A 48 27.96 -6.62 -6.86
N GLN A 49 28.33 -7.43 -5.86
CA GLN A 49 28.21 -8.89 -5.92
C GLN A 49 26.77 -9.36 -5.74
N ILE A 50 25.86 -8.48 -5.31
CA ILE A 50 24.46 -8.80 -5.06
C ILE A 50 23.65 -8.59 -6.34
N ASP A 51 22.86 -9.60 -6.70
CA ASP A 51 22.11 -9.58 -7.95
C ASP A 51 21.15 -8.37 -8.07
N GLY A 52 21.25 -7.70 -9.22
CA GLY A 52 20.51 -6.49 -9.54
C GLY A 52 21.02 -5.20 -8.88
N ILE A 53 22.24 -5.20 -8.32
CA ILE A 53 22.93 -4.01 -7.81
C ILE A 53 24.13 -3.69 -8.71
N ASP A 54 24.03 -2.63 -9.51
CA ASP A 54 25.14 -2.14 -10.32
C ASP A 54 26.03 -1.15 -9.55
N LEU A 55 27.16 -0.75 -10.15
CA LEU A 55 28.10 0.19 -9.53
C LEU A 55 27.44 1.55 -9.20
N LYS A 56 26.51 2.01 -10.05
CA LYS A 56 25.79 3.27 -9.86
C LYS A 56 24.89 3.20 -8.63
N LEU A 57 24.14 2.12 -8.46
CA LEU A 57 23.26 1.91 -7.32
C LEU A 57 24.06 1.66 -6.04
N ALA A 58 25.13 0.86 -6.09
CA ALA A 58 26.04 0.67 -4.96
C ALA A 58 26.62 2.02 -4.47
N ALA A 59 27.01 2.90 -5.40
CA ALA A 59 27.47 4.24 -5.07
C ALA A 59 26.39 5.10 -4.40
N ARG A 60 25.11 4.97 -4.80
CA ARG A 60 23.98 5.67 -4.14
C ARG A 60 23.71 5.13 -2.75
N ILE A 61 23.70 3.82 -2.56
CA ILE A 61 23.55 3.18 -1.24
C ILE A 61 24.63 3.73 -0.28
N ARG A 62 25.87 3.83 -0.76
CA ARG A 62 26.99 4.37 0.02
C ARG A 62 26.95 5.89 0.21
N LYS A 63 26.47 6.65 -0.78
CA LYS A 63 26.28 8.11 -0.67
C LYS A 63 25.35 8.44 0.50
N GLY A 64 24.52 7.49 0.88
CA GLY A 64 23.84 7.48 2.15
C GLY A 64 22.34 7.49 1.96
N ALA A 65 21.70 6.86 2.92
CA ALA A 65 20.29 6.97 3.19
C ALA A 65 20.05 8.16 4.13
N ASP A 66 18.88 8.77 4.02
CA ASP A 66 18.51 9.96 4.77
C ASP A 66 17.86 9.54 6.09
N ARG A 67 18.69 9.48 7.13
CA ARG A 67 18.25 9.16 8.50
C ARG A 67 17.37 10.27 9.10
N GLU A 68 17.57 11.53 8.70
CA GLU A 68 16.75 12.64 9.18
C GLU A 68 15.32 12.50 8.67
N THR A 69 15.16 12.16 7.39
CA THR A 69 13.84 11.84 6.82
C THR A 69 13.20 10.65 7.55
N ALA A 70 13.94 9.57 7.83
CA ALA A 70 13.40 8.42 8.57
C ALA A 70 12.94 8.79 10.00
N ALA A 71 13.76 9.54 10.73
CA ALA A 71 13.41 10.04 12.06
C ALA A 71 12.18 10.96 12.02
N GLU A 72 12.08 11.81 11.00
CA GLU A 72 10.89 12.64 10.78
C GLU A 72 9.65 11.80 10.49
N GLN A 73 9.74 10.74 9.68
CA GLN A 73 8.62 9.83 9.47
C GLN A 73 8.12 9.19 10.77
N LEU A 74 9.03 8.74 11.64
CA LEU A 74 8.67 8.21 12.97
C LEU A 74 7.99 9.27 13.86
N ARG A 75 8.45 10.52 13.80
CA ARG A 75 7.82 11.64 14.52
C ARG A 75 6.43 11.93 13.97
N LEU A 76 6.27 11.99 12.66
CA LEU A 76 5.00 12.24 11.98
C LEU A 76 3.98 11.12 12.23
N MET A 77 4.42 9.86 12.30
CA MET A 77 3.58 8.73 12.71
C MET A 77 2.92 8.99 14.06
N LYS A 78 3.72 9.40 15.06
CA LYS A 78 3.22 9.72 16.41
C LYS A 78 2.25 10.89 16.39
N ILE A 79 2.63 12.02 15.77
CA ILE A 79 1.84 13.25 15.78
C ILE A 79 0.51 13.10 15.01
N ARG A 80 0.52 12.36 13.90
CA ARG A 80 -0.65 12.21 13.02
C ARG A 80 -1.50 10.96 13.34
N GLY A 81 -1.12 10.18 14.35
CA GLY A 81 -1.77 8.93 14.71
C GLY A 81 -1.76 7.93 13.55
N ILE A 82 -0.64 7.84 12.83
CA ILE A 82 -0.41 6.90 11.74
C ILE A 82 0.45 5.77 12.26
N ARG A 83 0.00 4.54 12.03
CA ARG A 83 0.74 3.31 12.34
C ARG A 83 1.32 2.75 11.05
N CYS A 84 2.15 1.71 11.15
CA CYS A 84 2.62 1.00 9.97
C CYS A 84 2.68 -0.51 10.20
N LEU A 85 2.57 -1.27 9.11
CA LEU A 85 2.91 -2.68 9.03
C LEU A 85 4.09 -2.85 8.09
N THR A 86 5.00 -3.75 8.43
CA THR A 86 6.13 -4.14 7.60
C THR A 86 5.90 -5.53 7.01
N ILE A 87 6.54 -5.86 5.88
CA ILE A 87 6.42 -7.19 5.25
C ILE A 87 6.88 -8.36 6.16
N TRP A 88 7.62 -8.06 7.22
CA TRP A 88 8.06 -9.02 8.23
C TRP A 88 7.06 -9.21 9.38
N ASP A 89 6.01 -8.39 9.46
CA ASP A 89 4.96 -8.56 10.47
C ASP A 89 4.00 -9.69 10.10
N ASP A 90 3.59 -10.48 11.10
CA ASP A 90 2.61 -11.57 10.92
C ASP A 90 1.24 -11.04 10.48
N ALA A 91 0.90 -9.83 10.92
CA ALA A 91 -0.33 -9.14 10.53
C ALA A 91 -0.27 -8.54 9.11
N TYR A 92 0.85 -8.66 8.38
CA TYR A 92 0.92 -8.18 7.00
C TYR A 92 0.05 -9.04 6.07
N PRO A 93 -0.74 -8.46 5.13
CA PRO A 93 -1.64 -9.23 4.28
C PRO A 93 -0.90 -10.35 3.51
N ALA A 94 -1.26 -11.60 3.79
CA ALA A 94 -0.53 -12.76 3.28
C ALA A 94 -0.55 -12.87 1.74
N LEU A 95 -1.67 -12.49 1.11
CA LEU A 95 -1.77 -12.44 -0.36
C LEU A 95 -0.85 -11.37 -0.94
N LEU A 96 -0.84 -10.17 -0.33
CA LEU A 96 -0.01 -9.07 -0.81
C LEU A 96 1.47 -9.44 -0.73
N LYS A 97 1.89 -10.09 0.36
CA LYS A 97 3.27 -10.56 0.56
C LYS A 97 3.77 -11.52 -0.53
N LYS A 98 2.85 -12.24 -1.20
CA LYS A 98 3.15 -13.20 -2.27
C LYS A 98 3.21 -12.57 -3.67
N THR A 99 2.86 -11.29 -3.82
CA THR A 99 2.97 -10.58 -5.10
C THR A 99 4.43 -10.39 -5.52
N ALA A 100 4.65 -9.99 -6.77
CA ALA A 100 6.00 -9.78 -7.31
C ALA A 100 6.74 -8.60 -6.67
N ASP A 101 6.03 -7.54 -6.25
CA ASP A 101 6.61 -6.33 -5.68
C ASP A 101 5.86 -5.84 -4.43
N PRO A 102 5.79 -6.60 -3.34
CA PRO A 102 5.06 -6.19 -2.14
C PRO A 102 5.71 -4.96 -1.49
N PRO A 103 4.93 -3.94 -1.07
CA PRO A 103 5.50 -2.79 -0.37
C PRO A 103 6.11 -3.24 0.97
N LEU A 104 7.32 -2.79 1.29
CA LEU A 104 8.00 -3.20 2.53
C LEU A 104 7.35 -2.61 3.78
N VAL A 105 6.76 -1.43 3.64
CA VAL A 105 6.06 -0.70 4.69
C VAL A 105 4.70 -0.26 4.14
N LEU A 106 3.65 -0.49 4.92
CA LEU A 106 2.31 0.04 4.71
C LEU A 106 1.95 0.93 5.88
N PHE A 107 1.84 2.23 5.64
CA PHE A 107 1.30 3.19 6.60
C PHE A 107 -0.21 3.09 6.63
N TYR A 108 -0.81 3.23 7.81
CA TYR A 108 -2.25 3.15 7.93
C TYR A 108 -2.87 4.00 9.04
N LYS A 109 -4.15 4.30 8.86
CA LYS A 109 -5.05 4.88 9.87
C LYS A 109 -6.36 4.10 9.93
N GLY A 110 -6.89 3.93 11.14
CA GLY A 110 -7.98 3.00 11.42
C GLY A 110 -7.46 1.71 12.03
N GLU A 111 -8.31 0.70 12.14
CA GLU A 111 -7.99 -0.58 12.77
C GLU A 111 -7.76 -1.69 11.74
N LEU A 112 -6.75 -2.51 12.01
CA LEU A 112 -6.45 -3.70 11.22
C LEU A 112 -6.91 -4.93 11.99
N PRO A 113 -7.45 -5.94 11.29
CA PRO A 113 -7.89 -7.15 11.94
C PRO A 113 -6.66 -7.97 12.38
N ALA A 114 -6.80 -8.75 13.45
CA ALA A 114 -5.76 -9.70 13.86
C ALA A 114 -5.52 -10.78 12.79
N ALA A 115 -6.59 -11.18 12.10
CA ALA A 115 -6.55 -12.07 10.94
C ALA A 115 -7.35 -11.44 9.79
N TRP A 116 -6.72 -11.29 8.63
CA TRP A 116 -7.37 -10.68 7.47
C TRP A 116 -8.53 -11.56 6.98
N PRO A 117 -9.75 -11.01 6.83
CA PRO A 117 -10.83 -11.71 6.15
C PRO A 117 -10.52 -11.85 4.65
N PRO A 118 -11.25 -12.71 3.92
CA PRO A 118 -11.25 -12.69 2.46
C PRO A 118 -11.55 -11.29 1.92
N CYS A 119 -10.65 -10.77 1.10
CA CYS A 119 -10.78 -9.44 0.51
C CYS A 119 -11.17 -9.52 -0.97
N LEU A 120 -12.00 -8.58 -1.42
CA LEU A 120 -12.30 -8.35 -2.83
C LEU A 120 -11.89 -6.93 -3.23
N GLY A 121 -11.13 -6.83 -4.31
CA GLY A 121 -10.78 -5.57 -4.93
C GLY A 121 -11.98 -5.05 -5.72
N VAL A 122 -12.43 -3.82 -5.49
CA VAL A 122 -13.50 -3.23 -6.31
C VAL A 122 -12.96 -1.97 -6.96
N VAL A 123 -13.00 -1.93 -8.29
CA VAL A 123 -12.49 -0.79 -9.07
C VAL A 123 -13.44 -0.44 -10.21
N GLY A 124 -13.37 0.81 -10.65
CA GLY A 124 -14.08 1.21 -11.87
C GLY A 124 -13.92 2.69 -12.21
N THR A 125 -14.83 3.18 -13.04
CA THR A 125 -14.85 4.56 -13.53
C THR A 125 -15.09 5.56 -12.41
N ARG A 126 -14.50 6.75 -12.59
CA ARG A 126 -14.70 7.90 -11.70
C ARG A 126 -16.05 8.60 -11.90
N MET A 127 -16.73 8.29 -13.00
CA MET A 127 -18.04 8.84 -13.37
C MET A 127 -18.94 7.68 -13.82
N PRO A 128 -19.46 6.87 -12.88
CA PRO A 128 -20.29 5.71 -13.23
C PRO A 128 -21.66 6.15 -13.74
N SER A 129 -22.19 5.37 -14.68
CA SER A 129 -23.60 5.47 -15.05
C SER A 129 -24.52 5.16 -13.84
N PRO A 130 -25.81 5.58 -13.88
CA PRO A 130 -26.78 5.17 -12.86
C PRO A 130 -26.85 3.64 -12.69
N TYR A 131 -26.71 2.90 -13.79
CA TYR A 131 -26.65 1.43 -13.78
C TYR A 131 -25.40 0.93 -13.07
N GLY A 132 -24.21 1.42 -13.43
CA GLY A 132 -22.95 1.03 -12.80
C GLY A 132 -22.94 1.32 -11.29
N ARG A 133 -23.53 2.45 -10.88
CA ARG A 133 -23.74 2.78 -9.46
C ARG A 133 -24.64 1.75 -8.77
N ALA A 134 -25.83 1.50 -9.30
CA ALA A 134 -26.78 0.56 -8.72
C ALA A 134 -26.20 -0.87 -8.65
N MET A 135 -25.50 -1.30 -9.70
CA MET A 135 -24.85 -2.60 -9.75
C MET A 135 -23.72 -2.71 -8.72
N THR A 136 -22.92 -1.65 -8.54
CA THR A 136 -21.90 -1.62 -7.48
C THR A 136 -22.53 -1.81 -6.12
N GLU A 137 -23.59 -1.05 -5.80
CA GLU A 137 -24.28 -1.17 -4.51
C GLU A 137 -24.84 -2.58 -4.29
N GLN A 138 -25.52 -3.14 -5.30
CA GLN A 138 -26.12 -4.46 -5.19
C GLN A 138 -25.09 -5.58 -5.00
N LEU A 139 -24.01 -5.58 -5.79
CA LEU A 139 -22.96 -6.60 -5.70
C LEU A 139 -22.18 -6.47 -4.40
N VAL A 140 -21.74 -5.26 -4.06
CA VAL A 140 -20.94 -5.01 -2.86
C VAL A 140 -21.73 -5.35 -1.60
N ALA A 141 -23.01 -4.99 -1.50
CA ALA A 141 -23.82 -5.32 -0.35
C ALA A 141 -23.88 -6.84 -0.10
N ARG A 142 -24.26 -7.61 -1.13
CA ARG A 142 -24.38 -9.08 -1.06
C ARG A 142 -23.07 -9.81 -0.77
N LEU A 143 -21.93 -9.23 -1.15
CA LEU A 143 -20.61 -9.79 -0.89
C LEU A 143 -20.14 -9.44 0.53
N THR A 144 -20.45 -8.22 0.98
CA THR A 144 -20.19 -7.77 2.34
C THR A 144 -20.96 -8.60 3.36
N GLU A 145 -22.25 -8.85 3.11
CA GLU A 145 -23.10 -9.72 3.94
C GLU A 145 -22.55 -11.16 4.08
N ARG A 146 -21.76 -11.61 3.09
CA ARG A 146 -21.09 -12.92 3.11
C ARG A 146 -19.70 -12.89 3.76
N GLY A 147 -19.32 -11.78 4.38
CA GLY A 147 -18.07 -11.63 5.12
C GLY A 147 -16.86 -11.26 4.27
N LEU A 148 -17.04 -10.82 3.03
CA LEU A 148 -15.92 -10.28 2.24
C LEU A 148 -15.64 -8.83 2.65
N ALA A 149 -14.37 -8.53 2.93
CA ALA A 149 -13.93 -7.15 3.08
C ALA A 149 -13.66 -6.52 1.71
N ILE A 150 -13.97 -5.24 1.57
CA ILE A 150 -13.80 -4.51 0.31
C ILE A 150 -12.53 -3.69 0.33
N VAL A 151 -11.64 -3.92 -0.64
CA VAL A 151 -10.42 -3.14 -0.86
C VAL A 151 -10.60 -2.27 -2.09
N SER A 152 -10.38 -0.96 -1.99
CA SER A 152 -10.60 -0.05 -3.12
C SER A 152 -9.77 1.23 -3.06
N GLY A 153 -9.98 2.07 -4.07
CA GLY A 153 -9.31 3.31 -4.41
C GLY A 153 -9.48 4.49 -3.48
N MET A 154 -10.65 4.57 -2.87
CA MET A 154 -11.24 5.83 -2.42
C MET A 154 -11.24 6.93 -3.50
N ALA A 155 -11.14 6.59 -4.79
CA ALA A 155 -11.35 7.55 -5.87
C ALA A 155 -12.85 7.92 -5.98
N ARG A 156 -13.16 8.96 -6.74
CA ARG A 156 -14.56 9.25 -7.12
C ARG A 156 -15.18 8.04 -7.83
N GLY A 157 -16.52 7.99 -7.84
CA GLY A 157 -17.26 7.00 -8.62
C GLY A 157 -17.34 5.64 -7.94
N ILE A 158 -17.01 4.57 -8.68
CA ILE A 158 -17.20 3.18 -8.24
C ILE A 158 -16.53 2.90 -6.89
N ASP A 159 -15.31 3.40 -6.68
CA ASP A 159 -14.57 3.17 -5.44
C ASP A 159 -15.27 3.80 -4.22
N THR A 160 -15.72 5.06 -4.33
CA THR A 160 -16.54 5.74 -3.31
C THR A 160 -17.82 4.95 -3.02
N VAL A 161 -18.53 4.49 -4.06
CA VAL A 161 -19.78 3.74 -3.91
C VAL A 161 -19.56 2.41 -3.20
N ALA A 162 -18.49 1.69 -3.55
CA ALA A 162 -18.13 0.43 -2.92
C ALA A 162 -17.84 0.61 -1.42
N HIS A 163 -17.02 1.60 -1.04
CA HIS A 163 -16.75 1.87 0.36
C HIS A 163 -18.01 2.27 1.14
N HIS A 164 -18.84 3.19 0.61
CA HIS A 164 -20.07 3.60 1.28
C HIS A 164 -21.04 2.43 1.49
N THR A 165 -21.19 1.58 0.48
CA THR A 165 -22.05 0.40 0.56
C THR A 165 -21.55 -0.54 1.65
N THR A 166 -20.25 -0.86 1.64
CA THR A 166 -19.63 -1.75 2.64
C THR A 166 -19.86 -1.24 4.06
N LEU A 167 -19.64 0.07 4.29
CA LEU A 167 -19.85 0.70 5.60
C LEU A 167 -21.33 0.66 6.03
N ARG A 168 -22.27 0.85 5.09
CA ARG A 168 -23.71 0.79 5.37
C ARG A 168 -24.13 -0.61 5.80
N GLU A 169 -23.59 -1.64 5.16
CA GLU A 169 -23.85 -3.04 5.53
C GLU A 169 -23.05 -3.52 6.77
N GLY A 170 -22.33 -2.61 7.44
CA GLY A 170 -21.57 -2.93 8.65
C GLY A 170 -20.29 -3.75 8.40
N GLY A 171 -19.85 -3.86 7.15
CA GLY A 171 -18.66 -4.61 6.77
C GLY A 171 -17.34 -3.88 6.95
N LEU A 172 -16.25 -4.61 6.69
CA LEU A 172 -14.90 -4.08 6.74
C LEU A 172 -14.48 -3.55 5.37
N THR A 173 -13.88 -2.36 5.34
CA THR A 173 -13.35 -1.80 4.10
C THR A 173 -11.97 -1.16 4.25
N TYR A 174 -11.14 -1.35 3.24
CA TYR A 174 -9.76 -0.87 3.21
C TYR A 174 -9.51 0.02 2.00
N ALA A 175 -9.29 1.31 2.25
CA ALA A 175 -8.94 2.27 1.21
C ALA A 175 -7.43 2.30 1.05
N VAL A 176 -6.91 1.89 -0.09
CA VAL A 176 -5.49 2.11 -0.38
C VAL A 176 -5.34 3.51 -1.00
N LEU A 177 -4.23 4.22 -0.83
CA LEU A 177 -4.04 5.58 -1.37
C LEU A 177 -2.80 5.68 -2.28
N GLY A 178 -2.88 6.55 -3.29
CA GLY A 178 -1.76 6.95 -4.15
C GLY A 178 -0.95 8.14 -3.60
N CYS A 179 -1.10 8.44 -2.31
CA CYS A 179 -0.45 9.53 -1.59
C CYS A 179 -0.21 9.10 -0.15
N GLY A 180 0.43 9.94 0.67
CA GLY A 180 0.61 9.67 2.09
C GLY A 180 -0.72 9.39 2.78
N ALA A 181 -0.71 8.52 3.79
CA ALA A 181 -1.93 8.15 4.53
C ALA A 181 -2.57 9.36 5.25
N ASP A 182 -1.86 10.48 5.39
CA ASP A 182 -2.32 11.75 5.92
C ASP A 182 -3.02 12.68 4.91
N TYR A 183 -2.96 12.37 3.60
CA TYR A 183 -3.61 13.15 2.56
C TYR A 183 -4.95 12.55 2.15
N ILE A 184 -6.00 13.37 2.21
CA ILE A 184 -7.34 13.00 1.76
C ILE A 184 -7.50 13.43 0.29
N TYR A 185 -7.52 12.45 -0.61
CA TYR A 185 -7.74 12.66 -2.03
C TYR A 185 -8.73 11.63 -2.60
N PRO A 186 -9.82 12.08 -3.27
CA PRO A 186 -10.23 13.47 -3.47
C PRO A 186 -10.73 14.11 -2.16
N ARG A 187 -10.65 15.45 -2.07
CA ARG A 187 -11.00 16.20 -0.85
C ARG A 187 -12.45 16.02 -0.40
N GLU A 188 -13.36 15.80 -1.34
CA GLU A 188 -14.79 15.54 -1.07
C GLU A 188 -15.03 14.24 -0.29
N ASN A 189 -14.13 13.25 -0.40
CA ASN A 189 -14.22 11.98 0.33
C ASN A 189 -13.73 12.09 1.78
N ARG A 190 -13.67 13.31 2.37
CA ARG A 190 -13.18 13.54 3.74
C ARG A 190 -14.02 12.83 4.80
N GLU A 191 -15.33 12.83 4.65
CA GLU A 191 -16.22 12.11 5.56
C GLU A 191 -16.04 10.60 5.42
N LEU A 192 -16.03 10.11 4.18
CA LEU A 192 -15.79 8.70 3.86
C LEU A 192 -14.48 8.20 4.49
N TYR A 193 -13.39 8.94 4.30
CA TYR A 193 -12.08 8.63 4.88
C TYR A 193 -12.15 8.43 6.40
N ARG A 194 -12.89 9.27 7.14
CA ARG A 194 -13.07 9.12 8.59
C ARG A 194 -13.89 7.89 8.94
N ARG A 195 -14.96 7.61 8.19
CA ARG A 195 -15.80 6.43 8.43
C ARG A 195 -15.05 5.13 8.17
N ILE A 196 -14.23 5.08 7.12
CA ILE A 196 -13.37 3.92 6.83
C ILE A 196 -12.46 3.59 8.02
N GLN A 197 -11.91 4.60 8.70
CA GLN A 197 -11.06 4.39 9.88
C GLN A 197 -11.78 3.70 11.06
N GLN A 198 -13.11 3.80 11.11
CA GLN A 198 -13.92 3.19 12.18
C GLN A 198 -14.28 1.74 11.87
N GLN A 199 -14.31 1.35 10.59
CA GLN A 199 -14.74 0.02 10.12
C GLN A 199 -13.75 -0.53 9.09
N GLY A 200 -12.46 -0.47 9.44
CA GLY A 200 -11.35 -0.87 8.60
C GLY A 200 -10.21 0.14 8.66
N ALA A 201 -9.53 0.36 7.54
CA ALA A 201 -8.38 1.24 7.53
C ALA A 201 -8.12 1.90 6.18
N VAL A 202 -7.47 3.06 6.24
CA VAL A 202 -6.84 3.69 5.08
C VAL A 202 -5.36 3.31 5.07
N LEU A 203 -4.87 2.81 3.94
CA LEU A 203 -3.56 2.23 3.74
C LEU A 203 -2.77 3.03 2.69
N SER A 204 -1.44 3.13 2.85
CA SER A 204 -0.57 3.74 1.86
C SER A 204 0.84 3.15 1.90
N GLU A 205 1.46 2.98 0.73
CA GLU A 205 2.89 2.67 0.61
C GLU A 205 3.80 3.91 0.67
N TYR A 206 3.21 5.10 0.61
CA TYR A 206 3.95 6.36 0.50
C TYR A 206 4.23 6.96 1.88
N PHE A 207 5.39 7.61 2.01
CA PHE A 207 5.74 8.35 3.21
C PHE A 207 4.67 9.39 3.57
N ILE A 208 4.54 9.60 4.87
CA ILE A 208 3.66 10.61 5.44
C ILE A 208 4.16 11.98 4.93
N GLY A 209 3.24 12.80 4.41
CA GLY A 209 3.60 14.03 3.72
C GLY A 209 3.55 13.94 2.19
N THR A 210 3.51 12.73 1.61
CA THR A 210 3.53 12.57 0.15
C THR A 210 2.22 13.08 -0.46
N GLN A 211 2.31 14.07 -1.33
CA GLN A 211 1.15 14.66 -1.99
C GLN A 211 0.57 13.73 -3.07
N PRO A 212 -0.72 13.89 -3.44
CA PRO A 212 -1.31 13.17 -4.56
C PRO A 212 -0.58 13.47 -5.87
N ASP A 213 -0.11 12.42 -6.54
CA ASP A 213 0.55 12.50 -7.84
C ASP A 213 -0.06 11.49 -8.82
N ALA A 214 -0.29 11.92 -10.06
CA ALA A 214 -1.03 11.15 -11.06
C ALA A 214 -0.45 9.76 -11.34
N PRO A 215 0.88 9.57 -11.45
CA PRO A 215 1.49 8.26 -11.67
C PRO A 215 1.35 7.29 -10.49
N ASN A 216 1.09 7.78 -9.27
CA ASN A 216 0.97 6.92 -8.10
C ASN A 216 -0.37 6.16 -8.08
N PHE A 217 -1.44 6.69 -8.69
CA PHE A 217 -2.74 6.05 -8.63
C PHE A 217 -2.78 4.69 -9.36
N PRO A 218 -2.27 4.55 -10.60
CA PRO A 218 -2.17 3.24 -11.24
C PRO A 218 -1.23 2.30 -10.49
N ARG A 219 -0.06 2.80 -10.04
CA ARG A 219 0.94 1.99 -9.34
C ARG A 219 0.39 1.37 -8.07
N ARG A 220 -0.40 2.14 -7.33
CA ARG A 220 -1.03 1.64 -6.11
C ARG A 220 -1.97 0.45 -6.39
N ASN A 221 -2.60 0.36 -7.55
CA ASN A 221 -3.64 -0.65 -7.81
C ASN A 221 -3.12 -2.09 -7.67
N ARG A 222 -1.81 -2.31 -7.83
CA ARG A 222 -1.15 -3.58 -7.51
C ARG A 222 -1.37 -4.01 -6.05
N ILE A 223 -1.52 -3.07 -5.11
CA ILE A 223 -1.79 -3.34 -3.70
C ILE A 223 -3.26 -3.74 -3.52
N ILE A 224 -4.18 -3.10 -4.24
CA ILE A 224 -5.60 -3.48 -4.24
C ILE A 224 -5.74 -4.92 -4.75
N SER A 225 -5.16 -5.22 -5.92
CA SER A 225 -5.15 -6.57 -6.48
C SER A 225 -4.46 -7.56 -5.53
N GLY A 226 -3.25 -7.22 -5.07
CA GLY A 226 -2.46 -8.09 -4.21
C GLY A 226 -3.07 -8.40 -2.84
N MET A 227 -3.90 -7.52 -2.28
CA MET A 227 -4.62 -7.80 -1.04
C MET A 227 -5.84 -8.69 -1.24
N SER A 228 -6.29 -8.89 -2.46
CA SER A 228 -7.61 -9.45 -2.77
C SER A 228 -7.53 -10.85 -3.38
N LEU A 229 -8.58 -11.65 -3.17
CA LEU A 229 -8.74 -12.95 -3.85
C LEU A 229 -9.09 -12.80 -5.33
N GLY A 230 -9.63 -11.64 -5.70
CA GLY A 230 -9.97 -11.25 -7.06
C GLY A 230 -10.33 -9.77 -7.13
N VAL A 231 -10.53 -9.27 -8.34
CA VAL A 231 -10.90 -7.88 -8.59
C VAL A 231 -12.19 -7.82 -9.40
N LEU A 232 -13.18 -7.12 -8.85
CA LEU A 232 -14.44 -6.78 -9.50
C LEU A 232 -14.29 -5.44 -10.21
N VAL A 233 -14.31 -5.46 -11.54
CA VAL A 233 -14.39 -4.26 -12.38
C VAL A 233 -15.86 -4.05 -12.77
N VAL A 234 -16.51 -3.05 -12.18
CA VAL A 234 -17.96 -2.86 -12.40
C VAL A 234 -18.26 -2.13 -13.71
N GLU A 235 -17.60 -1.00 -13.92
CA GLU A 235 -17.76 -0.18 -15.13
C GLU A 235 -16.41 0.47 -15.43
N ALA A 236 -15.88 0.27 -16.64
CA ALA A 236 -14.57 0.75 -17.02
C ALA A 236 -14.54 1.08 -18.51
N GLY A 237 -14.05 2.26 -18.86
CA GLY A 237 -13.71 2.56 -20.25
C GLY A 237 -12.50 1.72 -20.69
N VAL A 238 -12.41 1.40 -21.98
CA VAL A 238 -11.36 0.56 -22.58
C VAL A 238 -9.93 1.03 -22.23
N LYS A 239 -9.71 2.34 -22.05
CA LYS A 239 -8.41 2.95 -21.67
C LYS A 239 -8.33 3.41 -20.21
N SER A 240 -9.22 2.95 -19.34
CA SER A 240 -9.30 3.46 -17.96
C SER A 240 -8.26 2.83 -17.03
N GLY A 241 -7.88 3.56 -15.97
CA GLY A 241 -6.99 3.04 -14.93
C GLY A 241 -7.51 1.80 -14.21
N ALA A 242 -8.82 1.53 -14.27
CA ALA A 242 -9.42 0.30 -13.78
C ALA A 242 -8.92 -0.93 -14.55
N MET A 243 -8.76 -0.83 -15.88
CA MET A 243 -8.23 -1.91 -16.72
C MET A 243 -6.76 -2.22 -16.43
N ILE A 244 -5.97 -1.24 -15.98
CA ILE A 244 -4.59 -1.49 -15.53
C ILE A 244 -4.59 -2.44 -14.34
N THR A 245 -5.59 -2.34 -13.45
CA THR A 245 -5.73 -3.21 -12.28
C THR A 245 -5.88 -4.68 -12.65
N VAL A 246 -6.55 -4.98 -13.77
CA VAL A 246 -6.77 -6.35 -14.26
C VAL A 246 -5.47 -7.02 -14.69
N ASN A 247 -4.45 -6.23 -15.05
CA ASN A 247 -3.15 -6.74 -15.50
C ASN A 247 -2.14 -6.97 -14.35
N TYR A 248 -2.52 -6.68 -13.10
CA TYR A 248 -1.68 -6.91 -11.90
C TYR A 248 -2.05 -8.22 -11.20
#